data_AF-A0A0P0WCS7-F1
#
_entry.id   AF-A0A0P0WCS7-F1
#
_cell.length_a   1.000
_cell.length_b   1.000
_cell.length_c   1.000
_cell.angle_alpha   90.00
_cell.angle_beta   90.00
_cell.angle_gamma   90.00
#
_symmetry.space_group_name_H-M   'P 1'
#
loop_
_entity.id
_entity.type
_entity.pdbx_description
1 polymer ?
#
loop_
_entity_poly.entity_id
_entity_poly.type
_entity_poly.pdbx_seq_one_letter_code
_entity_poly.pdbx_strand_id
1 'polypeptide(L)'
;MDQCLQVAWIAGSDAITEQSNFIFSPMCLRAGLALLATGADGETLRQMLAFLGSEHIHQLNATSAGLLAEMQAWPQLVFAAGIFVDRSLRLRPEFKSTAAAAHGGIHAICGLPEPG
;
A
#
# COMPACT_ATOMS: atom_id res chain seq x y z
N MET A 1 2.50 -8.98 -17.20
CA MET A 1 3.54 -8.52 -16.27
C MET A 1 2.81 -7.81 -15.14
N ASP A 2 3.10 -8.16 -13.89
CA ASP A 2 2.49 -7.50 -12.72
C ASP A 2 2.72 -5.97 -12.84
N GLN A 3 1.66 -5.17 -12.69
CA GLN A 3 1.75 -3.72 -12.88
C GLN A 3 2.73 -3.06 -11.89
N CYS A 4 2.94 -3.64 -10.70
CA CYS A 4 3.94 -3.15 -9.76
C CYS A 4 5.36 -3.39 -10.29
N LEU A 5 5.61 -4.46 -11.06
CA LEU A 5 6.89 -4.67 -11.73
C LEU A 5 7.12 -3.68 -12.88
N GLN A 6 6.07 -3.22 -13.54
CA GLN A 6 6.19 -2.14 -14.54
C GLN A 6 6.60 -0.82 -13.88
N VAL A 7 6.08 -0.50 -12.69
CA VAL A 7 6.54 0.65 -11.90
C VAL A 7 8.00 0.49 -11.50
N ALA A 8 8.40 -0.72 -11.07
CA ALA A 8 9.79 -1.02 -10.74
C ALA A 8 10.72 -0.84 -11.94
N TRP A 9 10.28 -1.19 -13.14
CA TRP A 9 11.05 -1.00 -14.37
C TRP A 9 11.33 0.47 -14.66
N ILE A 10 10.33 1.35 -14.47
CA ILE A 10 10.49 2.79 -14.68
C ILE A 10 11.56 3.34 -13.73
N ALA A 11 11.43 3.08 -12.42
CA ALA A 11 12.39 3.57 -11.43
C ALA A 11 13.77 2.89 -11.53
N GLY A 12 13.80 1.60 -11.89
CA GLY A 12 15.04 0.84 -12.05
C GLY A 12 15.83 1.21 -13.31
N SER A 13 15.17 1.75 -14.33
CA SER A 13 15.84 2.21 -15.56
C SER A 13 16.83 3.34 -15.26
N ASP A 14 16.46 4.27 -14.39
CA ASP A 14 17.34 5.37 -13.97
C ASP A 14 18.59 4.81 -13.25
N ALA A 15 18.40 3.87 -12.32
CA ALA A 15 19.51 3.22 -11.63
C ALA A 15 20.46 2.46 -12.58
N ILE A 16 19.94 1.86 -13.66
CA ILE A 16 20.77 1.24 -14.71
C ILE A 16 21.63 2.30 -15.40
N THR A 17 21.06 3.46 -15.74
CA THR A 17 21.82 4.55 -16.39
C THR A 17 22.91 5.14 -15.48
N GLU A 18 22.65 5.19 -14.17
CA GLU A 18 23.57 5.71 -13.15
C GLU A 18 24.56 4.67 -12.62
N GLN A 19 24.47 3.41 -13.09
CA GLN A 19 25.23 2.28 -12.56
C GLN A 19 25.11 2.12 -11.03
N SER A 20 23.92 2.41 -10.50
CA SER A 20 23.62 2.35 -9.07
C SER A 20 22.82 1.09 -8.70
N ASN A 21 22.83 0.74 -7.42
CA ASN A 21 22.03 -0.38 -6.92
C ASN A 21 20.55 0.02 -6.81
N PHE A 22 19.65 -0.88 -7.21
CA PHE A 22 18.20 -0.69 -7.09
C PHE A 22 17.56 -1.85 -6.35
N ILE A 23 16.75 -1.55 -5.34
CA ILE A 23 15.93 -2.52 -4.62
C ILE A 23 14.49 -2.03 -4.57
N PHE A 24 13.55 -2.94 -4.81
CA PHE A 24 12.13 -2.65 -4.81
C PHE A 24 11.35 -3.85 -4.30
N SER A 25 10.26 -3.59 -3.58
CA SER A 25 9.31 -4.62 -3.16
C SER A 25 7.97 -4.41 -3.87
N PRO A 26 7.66 -5.21 -4.90
CA PRO A 26 6.34 -5.18 -5.57
C PRO A 26 5.21 -5.40 -4.56
N MET A 27 5.48 -6.21 -3.55
CA MET A 27 4.55 -6.54 -2.50
C MET A 27 4.23 -5.32 -1.61
N CYS A 28 5.24 -4.53 -1.23
CA CYS A 28 5.01 -3.31 -0.44
C CYS A 28 4.22 -2.26 -1.23
N LEU A 29 4.52 -2.08 -2.52
CA LEU A 29 3.75 -1.17 -3.38
C LEU A 29 2.28 -1.62 -3.48
N ARG A 30 2.06 -2.91 -3.75
CA ARG A 30 0.73 -3.52 -3.80
C ARG A 30 -0.05 -3.31 -2.50
N ALA A 31 0.57 -3.55 -1.35
CA ALA A 31 -0.07 -3.38 -0.06
C ALA A 31 -0.42 -1.92 0.25
N GLY A 32 0.46 -0.96 -0.09
CA GLY A 32 0.18 0.47 0.06
C GLY A 32 -0.98 0.93 -0.82
N LEU A 33 -1.01 0.50 -2.09
CA LEU A 33 -2.10 0.81 -3.01
C LEU A 33 -3.42 0.13 -2.60
N ALA A 34 -3.38 -1.09 -2.06
CA ALA A 34 -4.56 -1.77 -1.54
C ALA A 34 -5.15 -1.05 -0.31
N LEU A 35 -4.28 -0.58 0.59
CA LEU A 35 -4.66 0.24 1.73
C LEU A 35 -5.29 1.57 1.29
N LEU A 36 -4.76 2.23 0.25
CA LEU A 36 -5.36 3.42 -0.35
C LEU A 36 -6.72 3.11 -0.98
N ALA A 37 -6.84 2.00 -1.70
CA ALA A 37 -8.08 1.56 -2.35
C ALA A 37 -9.22 1.34 -1.33
N THR A 38 -8.91 0.89 -0.11
CA THR A 38 -9.90 0.75 0.98
C THR A 38 -10.58 2.08 1.34
N GLY A 39 -9.93 3.22 1.11
CA GLY A 39 -10.51 4.54 1.34
C GLY A 39 -11.13 5.20 0.11
N ALA A 40 -10.92 4.64 -1.07
CA ALA A 40 -11.33 5.22 -2.35
C ALA A 40 -12.78 4.84 -2.72
N ASP A 41 -13.36 5.61 -3.64
CA ASP A 41 -14.67 5.34 -4.23
C ASP A 41 -14.67 5.79 -5.71
N GLY A 42 -15.70 5.42 -6.45
CA GLY A 42 -15.93 5.84 -7.84
C GLY A 42 -14.76 5.49 -8.77
N GLU A 43 -14.40 6.46 -9.62
CA GLU A 43 -13.36 6.29 -10.64
C GLU A 43 -11.98 6.01 -10.03
N THR A 44 -11.64 6.63 -8.90
CA THR A 44 -10.37 6.42 -8.20
C THR A 44 -10.23 4.96 -7.75
N LEU A 45 -11.29 4.39 -7.16
CA LEU A 45 -11.31 2.97 -6.77
C LEU A 45 -11.16 2.06 -8.01
N ARG A 46 -11.89 2.36 -9.10
CA ARG A 46 -11.83 1.58 -10.34
C ARG A 46 -10.42 1.53 -10.92
N GLN A 47 -9.71 2.66 -10.93
CA GLN A 47 -8.33 2.74 -11.42
C GLN A 47 -7.37 1.92 -10.55
N MET A 48 -7.50 2.01 -9.22
CA MET A 48 -6.68 1.22 -8.29
C MET A 48 -6.93 -0.28 -8.43
N LEU A 49 -8.19 -0.70 -8.53
CA LEU A 49 -8.58 -2.10 -8.74
C LEU A 49 -8.03 -2.66 -10.06
N ALA A 50 -8.16 -1.90 -11.15
CA ALA A 50 -7.61 -2.28 -12.46
C ALA A 50 -6.07 -2.40 -12.41
N PHE A 51 -5.39 -1.46 -11.75
CA PHE A 51 -3.94 -1.52 -11.57
C PHE A 51 -3.51 -2.73 -10.73
N LEU A 52 -4.25 -3.05 -9.67
CA LEU A 52 -3.93 -4.16 -8.76
C LEU A 52 -4.42 -5.52 -9.27
N GLY A 53 -5.13 -5.56 -10.40
CA GLY A 53 -5.68 -6.79 -10.97
C GLY A 53 -6.75 -7.42 -10.09
N SER A 54 -7.59 -6.62 -9.43
CA SER A 54 -8.70 -7.08 -8.59
C SER A 54 -10.02 -6.56 -9.11
N GLU A 55 -11.09 -7.37 -9.07
CA GLU A 55 -12.41 -6.95 -9.55
C GLU A 55 -13.17 -6.12 -8.51
N HIS A 56 -12.97 -6.46 -7.23
CA HIS A 56 -13.72 -5.88 -6.12
C HIS A 56 -12.81 -5.57 -4.92
N ILE A 57 -13.16 -4.52 -4.17
CA ILE A 57 -12.40 -4.11 -2.98
C ILE A 57 -12.38 -5.21 -1.90
N HIS A 58 -13.46 -5.97 -1.76
CA HIS A 58 -13.52 -7.10 -0.81
C HIS A 58 -12.50 -8.19 -1.15
N GLN A 59 -12.33 -8.49 -2.44
CA GLN A 59 -11.34 -9.47 -2.90
C GLN A 59 -9.91 -8.94 -2.63
N LEU A 60 -9.64 -7.69 -2.99
CA LEU A 60 -8.34 -7.05 -2.77
C LEU A 60 -7.94 -7.05 -1.28
N ASN A 61 -8.90 -6.73 -0.39
CA ASN A 61 -8.68 -6.70 1.04
C ASN A 61 -8.48 -8.11 1.62
N ALA A 62 -9.25 -9.10 1.16
CA ALA A 62 -9.07 -10.49 1.56
C ALA A 62 -7.70 -11.04 1.13
N THR A 63 -7.27 -10.75 -0.11
CA THR A 63 -5.93 -11.11 -0.61
C THR A 63 -4.83 -10.44 0.21
N SER A 64 -4.99 -9.16 0.56
CA SER A 64 -4.02 -8.43 1.38
C SER A 64 -3.91 -9.01 2.80
N ALA A 65 -5.04 -9.35 3.42
CA ALA A 65 -5.06 -9.97 4.74
C ALA A 65 -4.40 -11.35 4.75
N GLY A 66 -4.67 -12.18 3.73
CA GLY A 66 -4.04 -13.50 3.59
C GLY A 66 -2.53 -13.40 3.42
N LEU A 67 -2.07 -12.49 2.56
CA LEU A 67 -0.64 -12.25 2.34
C LEU A 67 0.05 -11.76 3.63
N LEU A 68 -0.58 -10.84 4.36
CA LEU A 68 -0.04 -10.36 5.63
C LEU A 68 0.07 -11.49 6.66
N ALA A 69 -0.92 -12.38 6.73
CA ALA A 69 -0.89 -13.54 7.63
C ALA A 69 0.25 -14.51 7.26
N GLU A 70 0.48 -14.76 5.97
CA GLU A 70 1.61 -15.56 5.49
C GLU A 70 2.95 -14.93 5.87
N MET A 71 3.09 -13.61 5.71
CA MET A 71 4.30 -12.87 6.07
C MET A 71 4.59 -12.86 7.57
N GLN A 72 3.55 -12.72 8.40
CA GLN A 72 3.70 -12.75 9.85
C GLN A 72 4.20 -14.11 10.37
N ALA A 73 4.01 -15.18 9.59
CA ALA A 73 4.58 -16.49 9.90
C ALA A 73 6.11 -16.56 9.64
N TRP A 74 6.71 -15.56 8.98
CA TRP A 74 8.13 -15.58 8.61
C TRP A 74 8.97 -14.84 9.67
N PRO A 75 9.81 -15.53 10.44
CA PRO A 75 10.43 -14.99 11.65
C PRO A 75 11.43 -13.83 11.42
N GLN A 76 11.92 -13.67 10.19
CA GLN A 76 12.89 -12.63 9.82
C GLN A 76 12.27 -11.50 8.98
N LEU A 77 10.95 -11.52 8.77
CA LEU A 77 10.25 -10.56 7.93
C LEU A 77 9.46 -9.57 8.79
N VAL A 78 9.82 -8.29 8.70
CA VAL A 78 9.04 -7.19 9.28
C VAL A 78 8.36 -6.45 8.15
N PHE A 79 7.05 -6.26 8.27
CA PHE A 79 6.24 -5.53 7.32
C PHE A 79 5.39 -4.48 8.03
N ALA A 80 5.35 -3.28 7.46
CA ALA A 80 4.51 -2.20 7.93
C ALA A 80 3.94 -1.44 6.74
N ALA A 81 2.64 -1.15 6.80
CA ALA A 81 1.95 -0.21 5.93
C ALA A 81 1.27 0.84 6.81
N GLY A 82 1.28 2.10 6.38
CA GLY A 82 0.73 3.20 7.16
C GLY A 82 0.23 4.32 6.25
N ILE A 83 -0.71 5.12 6.77
CA ILE A 83 -1.19 6.33 6.12
C ILE A 83 -1.02 7.50 7.08
N PHE A 84 -0.45 8.57 6.55
CA PHE A 84 -0.24 9.83 7.24
C PHE A 84 -1.26 10.80 6.70
N VAL A 85 -2.06 11.39 7.59
CA VAL A 85 -3.08 12.39 7.23
C VAL A 85 -2.87 13.66 8.02
N ASP A 86 -3.27 14.78 7.43
CA ASP A 86 -3.29 16.06 8.13
C ASP A 86 -4.19 16.01 9.37
N ARG A 87 -3.78 16.68 10.45
CA ARG A 87 -4.50 16.65 11.75
C ARG A 87 -5.90 17.25 11.67
N SER A 88 -6.17 18.15 10.70
CA SER A 88 -7.50 18.74 10.51
C SER A 88 -8.50 17.75 9.91
N LEU A 89 -8.01 16.65 9.29
CA LEU A 89 -8.85 15.65 8.66
C LEU A 89 -9.22 14.54 9.64
N ARG A 90 -10.49 14.11 9.59
CA ARG A 90 -10.98 12.96 10.36
C ARG A 90 -11.17 11.76 9.43
N LEU A 91 -10.43 10.70 9.71
CA LEU A 91 -10.63 9.42 9.02
C LEU A 91 -11.97 8.79 9.42
N ARG A 92 -12.72 8.32 8.42
CA ARG A 92 -13.98 7.57 8.61
C ARG A 92 -13.75 6.31 9.47
N PRO A 93 -14.61 6.02 10.47
CA PRO A 93 -14.48 4.81 11.29
C PRO A 93 -14.45 3.51 10.47
N GLU A 94 -15.25 3.44 9.40
CA GLU A 94 -15.36 2.29 8.50
C GLU A 94 -14.05 2.04 7.74
N PHE A 95 -13.36 3.11 7.36
CA PHE A 95 -12.04 3.03 6.76
C PHE A 95 -11.03 2.48 7.77
N LYS A 96 -11.02 3.02 9.00
CA LYS A 96 -10.10 2.58 10.06
C LYS A 96 -10.25 1.10 10.36
N SER A 97 -11.48 0.62 10.53
CA SER A 97 -11.76 -0.78 10.85
C SER A 97 -11.36 -1.71 9.70
N THR A 98 -11.72 -1.36 8.47
CA THR A 98 -11.41 -2.18 7.28
C THR A 98 -9.91 -2.27 7.04
N ALA A 99 -9.21 -1.14 7.12
CA ALA A 99 -7.77 -1.12 6.92
C ALA A 99 -6.99 -1.80 8.05
N ALA A 100 -7.45 -1.69 9.31
CA ALA A 100 -6.86 -2.43 10.41
C ALA A 100 -7.00 -3.96 10.20
N ALA A 101 -8.18 -4.41 9.74
CA ALA A 101 -8.44 -5.81 9.46
C ALA A 101 -7.65 -6.35 8.26
N ALA A 102 -7.53 -5.57 7.17
CA ALA A 102 -6.92 -6.03 5.93
C ALA A 102 -5.40 -5.82 5.83
N HIS A 103 -4.84 -4.86 6.58
CA HIS A 103 -3.45 -4.41 6.41
C HIS A 103 -2.64 -4.32 7.70
N GLY A 104 -3.18 -4.78 8.84
CA GLY A 104 -2.42 -4.91 10.09
C GLY A 104 -2.32 -3.63 10.93
N GLY A 105 -3.10 -2.60 10.61
CA GLY A 105 -3.25 -1.40 11.42
C GLY A 105 -2.90 -0.10 10.69
N ILE A 106 -3.68 0.95 10.92
CA ILE A 106 -3.33 2.32 10.51
C ILE A 106 -2.73 3.03 11.70
N HIS A 107 -1.46 3.42 11.60
CA HIS A 107 -0.92 4.48 12.44
C HIS A 107 -1.09 5.81 11.70
N ALA A 108 -2.08 6.59 12.12
CA ALA A 108 -2.16 8.00 11.74
C ALA A 108 -1.10 8.74 12.55
N ILE A 109 0.09 8.92 11.98
CA ILE A 109 1.12 9.74 12.60
C ILE A 109 0.84 11.19 12.22
N CYS A 110 0.52 11.95 13.26
CA CYS A 110 0.11 13.33 13.19
C CYS A 110 1.29 14.28 12.91
N GLY A 111 1.52 14.61 11.64
CA GLY A 111 2.37 15.73 11.19
C GLY A 111 3.86 15.39 11.03
N LEU A 112 4.41 15.75 9.87
CA LEU A 112 5.85 15.97 9.71
C LEU A 112 6.25 17.16 10.62
N PRO A 113 7.44 17.17 11.26
CA PRO A 113 7.90 18.37 11.93
C PRO A 113 7.97 19.52 10.91
N GLU A 114 7.37 20.67 11.26
CA GLU A 114 7.56 21.91 10.51
C GLU A 114 9.08 22.16 10.34
N PRO A 115 9.57 22.56 9.15
CA PRO A 115 10.94 23.04 9.05
C PRO A 115 11.07 24.28 9.93
N GLY A 116 11.97 24.21 10.91
CA GLY A 116 12.33 25.34 11.78
C GLY A 116 13.13 26.42 11.06
#